data_AF-G3HZ01-F1
#
_entry.id   AF-G3HZ01-F1
#
_cell.length_a   1.000
_cell.length_b   1.000
_cell.length_c   1.000
_cell.angle_alpha   90.00
_cell.angle_beta   90.00
_cell.angle_gamma   90.00
#
_symmetry.space_group_name_H-M   'P 1'
#
loop_
_entity.id
_entity.type
_entity.pdbx_description
1 polymer ?
#
loop_
_entity_poly.entity_id
_entity_poly.type
_entity_poly.pdbx_seq_one_letter_code
_entity_poly.pdbx_strand_id
1 'polypeptide(L)'
;MRTAALPTFRKLYARIRQGNYSAGLPRGAYFVNITYNYPVRAFGGHKLIIFSNISWMGGKNPFLGIAYLVVGSLCILVGFVMLVVYIRYQDQDDDDNDDE
;
A
#
# COMPACT_ATOMS: atom_id res chain seq x y z
N MET A 1 3.21 11.38 -24.06
CA MET A 1 2.00 11.30 -23.20
C MET A 1 1.83 9.87 -22.71
N ARG A 2 1.59 9.63 -21.42
CA ARG A 2 1.39 8.27 -20.87
C ARG A 2 -0.09 8.04 -20.57
N THR A 3 -0.70 7.02 -21.18
CA THR A 3 -2.08 6.61 -20.90
C THR A 3 -2.19 5.97 -19.51
N ALA A 4 -3.33 6.14 -18.85
CA ALA A 4 -3.59 5.52 -17.56
C ALA A 4 -4.25 4.15 -17.77
N ALA A 5 -4.00 3.21 -16.86
CA ALA A 5 -4.58 1.86 -16.93
C ALA A 5 -6.01 1.78 -16.39
N LEU A 6 -6.44 2.76 -15.57
CA LEU A 6 -7.76 2.79 -14.92
C LEU A 6 -8.53 4.06 -15.33
N PRO A 7 -9.89 4.02 -15.32
CA PRO A 7 -10.72 5.18 -15.65
C PRO A 7 -10.57 6.31 -14.63
N THR A 8 -10.39 5.97 -13.36
CA THR A 8 -10.01 6.93 -12.31
C THR A 8 -8.50 6.98 -12.21
N PHE A 9 -7.90 8.07 -12.67
CA PHE A 9 -6.45 8.23 -12.66
C PHE A 9 -6.04 9.58 -12.09
N ARG A 10 -4.78 9.65 -11.66
CA ARG A 10 -4.13 10.88 -11.21
C ARG A 10 -2.90 11.10 -12.06
N LYS A 11 -2.68 12.34 -12.47
CA LYS A 11 -1.48 12.77 -13.18
C LYS A 11 -0.78 13.83 -12.35
N LEU A 12 0.54 13.72 -12.27
CA LEU A 12 1.36 14.71 -11.60
C LEU A 12 1.31 16.02 -12.41
N TYR A 13 0.78 17.07 -11.80
CA TYR A 13 0.78 18.42 -12.39
C TYR A 13 2.06 19.19 -12.06
N ALA A 14 2.40 19.26 -10.76
CA ALA A 14 3.59 19.96 -10.28
C ALA A 14 4.17 19.27 -9.03
N ARG A 15 5.46 19.49 -8.78
CA ARG A 15 6.13 19.13 -7.52
C ARG A 15 6.62 20.40 -6.85
N ILE A 16 6.32 20.55 -5.57
CA ILE A 16 6.77 21.69 -4.77
C ILE A 16 8.16 21.33 -4.26
N ARG A 17 9.22 21.83 -4.93
CA ARG A 17 10.63 21.60 -4.56
C ARG A 17 11.40 22.87 -4.23
N GLN A 18 10.86 24.03 -4.57
CA GLN A 18 11.57 25.31 -4.56
C GLN A 18 11.23 26.09 -3.28
N GLY A 19 12.24 26.53 -2.52
CA GLY A 19 12.09 27.26 -1.25
C GLY A 19 12.24 26.40 0.01
N ASN A 20 11.85 26.92 1.18
CA ASN A 20 11.93 26.25 2.49
C ASN A 20 10.78 25.23 2.72
N TYR A 21 10.39 24.50 1.67
CA TYR A 21 9.33 23.48 1.72
C TYR A 21 9.90 22.05 1.71
N SER A 22 11.18 21.90 2.09
CA SER A 22 11.86 20.59 2.17
C SER A 22 11.16 19.63 3.15
N ALA A 23 10.56 20.16 4.22
CA ALA A 23 9.77 19.42 5.19
C ALA A 23 8.26 19.32 4.84
N GLY A 24 7.82 19.92 3.72
CA GLY A 24 6.43 19.97 3.29
C GLY A 24 5.78 21.35 3.43
N LEU A 25 4.46 21.42 3.16
CA LEU A 25 3.68 22.64 3.33
C LEU A 25 3.43 22.89 4.83
N PRO A 26 3.77 24.08 5.38
CA PRO A 26 3.42 24.45 6.74
C PRO A 26 1.89 24.48 6.94
N ARG A 27 1.44 24.44 8.19
CA ARG A 27 0.01 24.61 8.47
C ARG A 27 -0.40 26.05 8.18
N GLY A 28 -1.42 26.22 7.35
CA GLY A 28 -1.92 27.53 6.97
C GLY A 28 -3.06 27.45 5.97
N ALA A 29 -3.64 28.60 5.66
CA ALA A 29 -4.63 28.73 4.60
C ALA A 29 -3.91 28.87 3.25
N TYR A 30 -4.32 28.07 2.28
CA TYR A 30 -3.79 28.09 0.92
C TYR A 30 -4.92 28.37 -0.06
N PHE A 31 -4.65 29.25 -1.02
CA PHE A 31 -5.57 29.55 -2.12
C PHE A 31 -5.05 28.91 -3.41
N VAL A 32 -5.93 28.19 -4.10
CA VAL A 32 -5.62 27.56 -5.39
C VAL A 32 -6.52 28.20 -6.44
N ASN A 33 -5.92 28.97 -7.34
CA ASN A 33 -6.64 29.55 -8.48
C ASN A 33 -6.60 28.58 -9.67
N ILE A 34 -7.75 28.28 -10.26
CA ILE A 34 -7.88 27.28 -11.32
C ILE A 34 -8.66 27.89 -12.49
N THR A 35 -8.02 27.97 -13.66
CA THR A 35 -8.71 28.34 -14.90
C THR A 35 -9.42 27.12 -15.49
N TYR A 36 -10.74 27.21 -15.71
CA TYR A 36 -11.56 26.07 -16.13
C TYR A 36 -11.62 25.93 -17.66
N ASN A 37 -10.58 25.37 -18.27
CA ASN A 37 -10.49 25.22 -19.74
C ASN A 37 -10.95 23.85 -20.28
N TYR A 38 -11.37 22.93 -19.41
CA TYR A 38 -11.71 21.56 -19.82
C TYR A 38 -13.02 21.09 -19.15
N PRO A 39 -14.18 21.26 -19.81
CA PRO A 39 -15.47 20.85 -19.26
C PRO A 39 -15.63 19.33 -19.30
N VAL A 40 -15.93 18.74 -18.15
CA VAL A 40 -16.09 17.28 -17.99
C VAL A 40 -17.54 16.82 -17.84
N ARG A 41 -18.47 17.78 -17.75
CA ARG A 41 -19.90 17.52 -17.49
C ARG A 41 -20.57 16.74 -18.63
N ALA A 42 -20.16 16.97 -19.88
CA ALA A 42 -20.77 16.35 -21.06
C ALA A 42 -20.65 14.81 -21.07
N PHE A 43 -19.64 14.26 -20.41
CA PHE A 43 -19.42 12.82 -20.29
C PHE A 43 -19.48 12.33 -18.83
N GLY A 44 -20.09 13.12 -17.93
CA GLY A 44 -20.27 12.74 -16.52
C GLY A 44 -18.96 12.63 -15.72
N GLY A 45 -17.87 13.26 -16.17
CA GLY A 45 -16.58 13.19 -15.50
C GLY A 45 -16.48 14.10 -14.28
N HIS A 46 -15.58 13.74 -13.36
CA HIS A 46 -15.24 14.54 -12.18
C HIS A 46 -13.76 14.94 -12.21
N LYS A 47 -13.44 16.13 -11.68
CA LYS A 47 -12.07 16.63 -11.56
C LYS A 47 -11.76 16.91 -10.10
N LEU A 48 -10.59 16.46 -9.66
CA LEU A 48 -10.11 16.66 -8.30
C LEU A 48 -8.64 17.09 -8.34
N ILE A 49 -8.27 17.99 -7.43
CA ILE A 49 -6.87 18.33 -7.13
C ILE A 49 -6.50 17.66 -5.81
N ILE A 50 -5.36 16.99 -5.78
CA ILE A 50 -4.90 16.24 -4.62
C ILE A 50 -3.48 16.65 -4.30
N PHE A 51 -3.26 17.11 -3.08
CA PHE A 51 -1.94 17.32 -2.51
C PHE A 51 -1.54 16.08 -1.71
N SER A 52 -0.37 15.53 -2.00
CA SER A 52 0.15 14.37 -1.29
C SER A 52 1.66 14.48 -1.21
N ASN A 53 2.20 14.12 -0.04
CA ASN A 53 3.61 13.79 0.07
C ASN A 53 3.83 12.37 -0.45
N ILE A 54 5.03 12.10 -0.97
CA ILE A 54 5.47 10.77 -1.37
C ILE A 54 6.53 10.30 -0.38
N SER A 55 6.46 9.02 -0.02
CA SER A 55 7.52 8.31 0.68
C SER A 55 8.37 7.55 -0.34
N TRP A 56 9.43 6.89 0.13
CA TRP A 56 10.24 5.98 -0.69
C TRP A 56 9.39 4.90 -1.38
N MET A 57 8.38 4.36 -0.68
CA MET A 57 7.46 3.36 -1.22
C MET A 57 6.27 3.96 -2.01
N GLY A 58 6.37 5.23 -2.41
CA GLY A 58 5.37 5.92 -3.21
C GLY A 58 4.32 6.69 -2.39
N GLY A 59 3.12 6.83 -2.95
CA GLY A 59 2.01 7.52 -2.31
C GLY A 59 1.28 6.67 -1.27
N LYS A 60 0.22 7.21 -0.67
CA LYS A 60 -0.60 6.51 0.33
C LYS A 60 -1.30 5.28 -0.29
N ASN A 61 -0.82 4.09 0.02
CA ASN A 61 -1.45 2.82 -0.34
C ASN A 61 -1.23 1.74 0.75
N PRO A 62 -2.20 1.49 1.65
CA PRO A 62 -2.05 0.51 2.72
C PRO A 62 -2.16 -0.94 2.24
N PHE A 63 -2.61 -1.17 1.00
CA PHE A 63 -2.86 -2.52 0.48
C PHE A 63 -1.64 -3.43 0.56
N LEU A 64 -0.46 -2.92 0.17
CA LEU A 64 0.76 -3.73 0.16
C LEU A 64 1.13 -4.20 1.57
N GLY A 65 1.10 -3.29 2.56
CA GLY A 65 1.40 -3.65 3.95
C GLY A 65 0.42 -4.67 4.52
N ILE A 66 -0.88 -4.50 4.25
CA ILE A 66 -1.91 -5.46 4.68
C ILE A 66 -1.70 -6.82 4.01
N ALA A 67 -1.40 -6.86 2.71
CA ALA A 67 -1.14 -8.10 2.00
C ALA A 67 0.04 -8.88 2.60
N TYR A 68 1.14 -8.20 2.92
CA TYR A 68 2.28 -8.84 3.59
C TYR A 68 1.95 -9.34 4.99
N LEU A 69 1.18 -8.58 5.77
CA LEU A 69 0.77 -9.01 7.10
C LEU A 69 -0.13 -10.25 7.06
N VAL A 70 -1.07 -10.31 6.11
CA VAL A 70 -1.98 -11.45 5.95
C VAL A 70 -1.23 -12.70 5.47
N VAL A 71 -0.37 -12.56 4.47
CA VAL A 71 0.41 -13.69 3.96
C VAL A 71 1.44 -14.16 4.99
N GLY A 72 2.09 -13.22 5.69
CA GLY A 72 3.03 -13.51 6.76
C GLY A 72 2.39 -14.24 7.93
N SER A 73 1.20 -13.81 8.39
CA SER A 73 0.49 -14.48 9.48
C SER A 73 0.03 -15.88 9.06
N LEU A 74 -0.45 -16.05 7.83
CA LEU A 74 -0.80 -17.37 7.29
C LEU A 74 0.40 -18.32 7.27
N CYS A 75 1.57 -17.83 6.84
CA CYS A 75 2.81 -18.61 6.81
C CYS A 75 3.23 -19.07 8.21
N ILE A 76 3.17 -18.18 9.20
CA ILE A 76 3.50 -18.51 10.61
C ILE A 76 2.54 -19.56 11.16
N LEU A 77 1.24 -19.44 10.90
CA LEU A 77 0.25 -20.42 11.36
C LEU A 77 0.50 -21.80 10.77
N VAL A 78 0.74 -21.87 9.46
CA VAL A 78 1.05 -23.14 8.78
C VAL A 78 2.37 -23.74 9.29
N GLY A 79 3.40 -22.90 9.49
CA GLY A 79 4.67 -23.33 10.07
C GLY A 79 4.52 -23.89 11.48
N PHE A 80 3.69 -23.26 12.31
CA PHE A 80 3.40 -23.74 13.67
C PHE A 80 2.66 -25.08 13.66
N VAL A 81 1.66 -25.24 12.79
CA VAL A 81 0.94 -26.51 12.63
C VAL A 81 1.89 -27.62 12.20
N MET A 82 2.74 -27.38 11.20
CA MET A 82 3.75 -28.35 10.76
C MET A 82 4.74 -28.70 11.87
N LEU A 83 5.16 -27.71 12.67
CA LEU A 83 6.07 -27.94 13.80
C LEU A 83 5.43 -28.81 14.90
N VAL A 84 4.15 -28.58 15.22
CA VAL A 84 3.42 -29.42 16.18
C VAL A 84 3.28 -30.86 15.65
N VAL A 85 2.96 -31.02 14.37
CA VAL A 85 2.86 -32.35 13.74
C VAL A 85 4.21 -33.07 13.77
N TYR A 86 5.31 -32.38 13.45
CA TYR A 86 6.65 -32.95 13.50
C TYR A 86 7.02 -33.44 14.90
N ILE A 87 6.80 -32.63 15.94
CA ILE A 87 7.08 -33.03 17.33
C ILE A 87 6.23 -34.23 17.73
N ARG A 88 4.96 -34.28 17.32
CA ARG A 88 4.07 -35.42 17.63
C ARG A 88 4.48 -36.71 16.93
N TYR A 89 4.99 -36.64 15.70
CA TYR A 89 5.52 -37.80 15.00
C TYR A 89 6.84 -38.29 15.62
N GLN A 90 7.73 -37.36 16.00
CA GLN A 90 8.98 -37.69 16.70
C GLN A 90 8.72 -38.42 18.03
N ASP A 91 7.77 -37.92 18.83
CA ASP A 91 7.38 -38.52 20.13
C ASP A 91 6.84 -39.96 19.96
N GLN A 92 6.15 -40.22 18.83
CA GLN A 92 5.62 -41.54 18.49
C GLN A 92 6.70 -42.53 18.05
N ASP A 93 7.69 -42.07 17.28
CA ASP A 93 8.82 -42.90 16.85
C ASP A 93 9.76 -43.25 18.01
N ASP A 94 9.87 -42.39 19.02
CA ASP A 94 10.68 -42.65 20.22
C ASP A 94 10.00 -43.71 21.13
N ASP A 95 8.67 -43.65 21.34
CA ASP A 95 7.92 -44.65 22.11
C ASP A 95 7.95 -46.06 21.46
N ASP A 96 7.87 -46.15 20.12
CA ASP A 96 7.92 -47.43 19.40
C ASP A 96 9.33 -48.09 19.43
N ASN A 97 10.41 -47.33 19.68
CA ASN A 97 11.78 -47.87 19.78
C ASN A 97 12.17 -48.33 21.20
N ASP A 98 11.49 -47.85 22.25
CA ASP A 98 11.77 -48.26 23.64
C ASP A 98 11.05 -49.57 24.03
N ASP A 99 10.07 -50.03 23.23
CA ASP A 99 9.32 -51.27 23.42
C ASP A 99 9.92 -52.53 22.72
N GLU A 100 11.09 -52.41 22.06
CA GLU A 100 11.84 -53.50 21.38
C GLU A 100 13.13 -53.91 22.12
#